data_AF-A0A1I8F091-F1
#
_entry.id   AF-A0A1I8F091-F1
#
_cell.length_a   1.000
_cell.length_b   1.000
_cell.length_c   1.000
_cell.angle_alpha   90.00
_cell.angle_beta   90.00
_cell.angle_gamma   90.00
#
_symmetry.space_group_name_H-M   'P 1'
#
loop_
_entity.id
_entity.type
_entity.pdbx_description
1 polymer ?
#
loop_
_entity_poly.entity_id
_entity_poly.type
_entity_poly.pdbx_seq_one_letter_code
_entity_poly.pdbx_strand_id
1 'polypeptide(L)'
;NSSSTVCIIQEYASGKDILYQIKKNERLNENISKFLFQQLLEALMHLKCENIFLDIYGNIKHGDFGFSTIMQNNDVSHTFCGSRAYVPPEVLRSQPYTSFTVDLWSLGVVLFVMVAGLMPYDNQNPRQMLSKQLQHKLTFPRKILISEEVKTLIYEILHPIPSQRKSYSDIVTSSWLTNVPYKFRTKNNCDKDDLLEFQ
;
A
#
# COMPACT_ATOMS: atom_id res chain seq x y z
N ASN A 1 1.67 37.99 17.90
CA ASN A 1 1.77 36.58 17.51
C ASN A 1 0.62 36.23 16.59
N SER A 2 0.86 36.35 15.29
CA SER A 2 -0.08 35.92 14.25
C SER A 2 0.03 34.41 14.13
N SER A 3 -0.98 33.69 14.62
CA SER A 3 -1.08 32.24 14.46
C SER A 3 -1.32 31.92 12.99
N SER A 4 -0.29 31.41 12.31
CA SER A 4 -0.39 30.94 10.94
C SER A 4 -1.14 29.62 10.91
N THR A 5 -2.32 29.60 10.29
CA THR A 5 -3.10 28.38 10.06
C THR A 5 -2.79 27.86 8.67
N VAL A 6 -2.43 26.58 8.57
CA VAL A 6 -2.28 25.88 7.29
C VAL A 6 -3.61 25.18 6.97
N CYS A 7 -4.23 25.57 5.87
CA CYS A 7 -5.43 24.92 5.33
C CYS A 7 -5.05 24.10 4.09
N ILE A 8 -5.39 22.81 4.08
CA ILE A 8 -5.22 21.96 2.90
C ILE A 8 -6.61 21.75 2.29
N ILE A 9 -6.81 22.30 1.10
CA ILE A 9 -8.03 22.09 0.32
C ILE A 9 -7.78 20.88 -0.59
N GLN A 10 -8.62 19.85 -0.46
CA GLN A 10 -8.52 18.61 -1.23
C GLN A 10 -9.85 18.33 -1.94
N GLU A 11 -9.81 17.49 -2.98
CA GLU A 11 -11.02 17.03 -3.65
C GLU A 11 -11.89 16.22 -2.69
N TYR A 12 -13.21 16.49 -2.70
CA TYR A 12 -14.16 15.75 -1.88
C TYR A 12 -14.47 14.39 -2.51
N ALA A 13 -13.93 13.32 -1.93
CA ALA A 13 -14.29 11.96 -2.28
C ALA A 13 -15.59 11.53 -1.58
N SER A 14 -16.71 11.58 -2.30
CA SER A 14 -18.03 11.20 -1.77
C SER A 14 -18.19 9.70 -1.48
N GLY A 15 -17.30 8.86 -2.02
CA GLY A 15 -17.35 7.39 -1.99
C GLY A 15 -16.84 6.71 -0.71
N LYS A 16 -16.62 7.46 0.39
CA LYS A 16 -16.03 6.96 1.66
C LYS A 16 -14.67 6.25 1.42
N ASP A 17 -14.07 5.70 2.47
CA ASP A 17 -12.76 5.03 2.37
C ASP A 17 -12.88 3.51 2.06
N ILE A 18 -11.79 2.89 1.62
CA ILE A 18 -11.73 1.45 1.32
C ILE A 18 -12.04 0.60 2.57
N LEU A 19 -11.68 1.08 3.77
CA LEU A 19 -11.94 0.38 5.02
C LEU A 19 -13.44 0.34 5.34
N TYR A 20 -14.20 1.37 5.00
CA TYR A 20 -15.65 1.42 5.10
C TYR A 20 -16.28 0.35 4.21
N GLN A 21 -15.78 0.21 2.99
CA GLN A 21 -16.29 -0.79 2.04
C GLN A 21 -15.99 -2.22 2.48
N ILE A 22 -14.82 -2.46 3.05
CA ILE A 22 -14.46 -3.75 3.65
C ILE A 22 -15.31 -4.01 4.90
N LYS A 23 -15.53 -3.02 5.76
CA LYS A 23 -16.42 -3.16 6.93
C LYS A 23 -17.86 -3.47 6.53
N LYS A 24 -18.36 -2.86 5.46
CA LYS A 24 -19.72 -3.10 4.95
C LYS A 24 -19.89 -4.48 4.34
N ASN A 25 -18.90 -4.95 3.57
CA ASN A 25 -19.00 -6.17 2.77
C ASN A 25 -18.22 -7.37 3.36
N GLU A 26 -17.67 -7.22 4.56
CA GLU A 26 -16.66 -8.08 5.22
C GLU A 26 -15.32 -8.15 4.48
N ARG A 27 -15.35 -8.22 3.15
CA ARG A 27 -14.20 -8.23 2.22
C ARG A 27 -14.64 -7.70 0.85
N LEU A 28 -13.68 -7.46 -0.02
CA LEU A 28 -13.93 -7.19 -1.43
C LEU A 28 -13.75 -8.46 -2.25
N ASN A 29 -14.53 -8.60 -3.32
CA ASN A 29 -14.27 -9.63 -4.31
C ASN A 29 -12.97 -9.35 -5.05
N GLU A 30 -12.38 -10.36 -5.67
CA GLU A 30 -11.07 -10.21 -6.31
C GLU A 30 -11.09 -9.28 -7.52
N ASN A 31 -12.18 -9.22 -8.29
CA ASN A 31 -12.26 -8.34 -9.46
C ASN A 31 -12.21 -6.85 -9.06
N ILE A 32 -12.94 -6.47 -8.02
CA ILE A 32 -12.88 -5.14 -7.43
C ILE A 32 -11.49 -4.89 -6.83
N SER A 33 -10.95 -5.87 -6.11
CA SER A 33 -9.63 -5.76 -5.48
C SER A 33 -8.52 -5.55 -6.52
N LYS A 34 -8.55 -6.27 -7.66
CA LYS A 34 -7.64 -6.08 -8.79
C LYS A 34 -7.69 -4.66 -9.33
N PHE A 35 -8.90 -4.16 -9.60
CA PHE A 35 -9.11 -2.82 -10.12
C PHE A 35 -8.56 -1.74 -9.18
N LEU A 36 -8.89 -1.82 -7.89
CA LEU A 36 -8.41 -0.86 -6.89
C LEU A 36 -6.91 -0.98 -6.65
N PHE A 37 -6.38 -2.20 -6.62
CA PHE A 37 -4.95 -2.43 -6.42
C PHE A 37 -4.11 -1.89 -7.58
N GLN A 38 -4.57 -2.03 -8.82
CA GLN A 38 -3.93 -1.40 -9.97
C GLN A 38 -3.88 0.13 -9.81
N GLN A 39 -4.98 0.76 -9.39
CA GLN A 39 -4.98 2.21 -9.17
C GLN A 39 -4.03 2.66 -8.05
N LEU A 40 -3.93 1.88 -6.97
CA LEU A 40 -3.00 2.16 -5.87
C LEU A 40 -1.53 2.04 -6.29
N LEU A 41 -1.20 1.02 -7.09
CA LEU A 41 0.15 0.83 -7.64
C LEU A 41 0.56 1.99 -8.54
N GLU A 42 -0.33 2.41 -9.43
CA GLU A 42 -0.08 3.52 -10.34
C GLU A 42 0.02 4.84 -9.58
N ALA A 43 -0.83 5.07 -8.57
CA ALA A 43 -0.72 6.25 -7.71
C ALA A 43 0.63 6.30 -6.98
N LEU A 44 1.12 5.16 -6.46
CA LEU A 44 2.44 5.09 -5.84
C LEU A 44 3.55 5.46 -6.83
N MET A 45 3.50 4.95 -8.06
CA MET A 45 4.49 5.28 -9.08
C MET A 45 4.46 6.75 -9.48
N HIS A 46 3.28 7.30 -9.75
CA HIS A 46 3.14 8.71 -10.12
C HIS A 46 3.65 9.64 -9.01
N LEU A 47 3.27 9.38 -7.75
CA LEU A 47 3.74 10.17 -6.60
C LEU A 47 5.26 10.09 -6.41
N LYS A 48 5.91 8.98 -6.80
CA LYS A 48 7.38 8.86 -6.77
C LYS A 48 8.03 9.54 -7.96
N CYS A 49 7.44 9.46 -9.15
CA CYS A 49 7.91 10.16 -10.34
C CYS A 49 7.81 11.68 -10.20
N GLU A 50 6.77 12.20 -9.55
CA GLU A 50 6.66 13.63 -9.21
C GLU A 50 7.75 14.10 -8.24
N ASN A 51 8.33 13.16 -7.50
CA ASN A 51 9.47 13.35 -6.60
C ASN A 51 10.81 13.01 -7.29
N ILE A 52 10.84 12.94 -8.63
CA ILE A 52 12.07 12.88 -9.42
C ILE A 52 12.31 14.25 -10.05
N PHE A 53 13.30 14.96 -9.53
CA PHE A 53 13.79 16.23 -10.04
C PHE A 53 15.00 16.01 -10.95
N LEU A 54 15.30 17.00 -11.76
CA LEU A 54 16.57 17.07 -12.49
C LEU A 54 17.41 18.18 -11.88
N ASP A 55 18.71 17.95 -11.72
CA ASP A 55 19.64 19.05 -11.42
C ASP A 55 19.95 19.89 -12.66
N ILE A 56 20.70 20.98 -12.46
CA ILE A 56 21.08 21.91 -13.54
C ILE A 56 21.92 21.27 -14.66
N TYR A 57 22.39 20.03 -14.45
CA TYR A 57 23.15 19.25 -15.42
C TYR A 57 22.32 18.12 -16.04
N GLY A 58 21.02 18.04 -15.72
CA GLY A 58 20.12 17.01 -16.24
C GLY A 58 20.25 15.65 -15.54
N ASN A 59 20.91 15.58 -14.38
CA ASN A 59 20.95 14.34 -13.60
C ASN A 59 19.68 14.18 -12.78
N ILE A 60 19.18 12.95 -12.71
CA ILE A 60 18.06 12.57 -11.84
C ILE A 60 18.46 12.78 -10.37
N LYS A 61 17.63 13.54 -9.65
CA LYS A 61 17.66 13.75 -8.21
C LYS A 61 16.30 13.39 -7.63
N HIS A 62 16.25 12.40 -6.76
CA HIS A 62 15.03 12.08 -6.01
C HIS A 62 14.82 13.14 -4.91
N GLY A 63 13.66 13.79 -4.88
CA GLY A 63 13.29 14.76 -3.85
C GLY A 63 12.11 14.23 -3.05
N ASP A 64 12.35 13.76 -1.83
CA ASP A 64 11.29 13.38 -0.89
C ASP A 64 10.81 14.63 -0.11
N PHE A 65 9.68 15.22 -0.51
CA PHE A 65 9.06 16.34 0.23
C PHE A 65 7.68 16.03 0.83
N GLY A 66 7.37 14.76 1.08
CA GLY A 66 6.19 14.36 1.86
C GLY A 66 6.59 13.72 3.18
N PHE A 67 6.68 14.51 4.26
CA PHE A 67 7.08 14.11 5.63
C PHE A 67 8.59 13.86 5.90
N SER A 68 9.49 14.41 5.09
CA SER A 68 10.92 14.38 5.41
C SER A 68 11.24 15.26 6.63
N THR A 69 11.54 14.61 7.77
CA THR A 69 12.27 15.28 8.85
C THR A 69 13.68 15.54 8.34
N ILE A 70 14.22 16.74 8.54
CA ILE A 70 15.63 17.05 8.27
C ILE A 70 16.47 16.13 9.17
N MET A 71 17.00 15.05 8.62
CA MET A 71 17.96 14.20 9.32
C MET A 71 19.33 14.84 9.20
N GLN A 72 19.77 15.55 10.25
CA GLN A 72 21.19 15.80 10.46
C GLN A 72 21.85 14.45 10.79
N ASN A 73 23.13 14.29 10.45
CA ASN A 73 23.90 13.03 10.38
C ASN A 73 23.98 12.16 11.67
N ASN A 74 23.14 12.35 12.68
CA ASN A 74 23.02 11.49 13.85
C ASN A 74 21.60 11.39 14.46
N ASP A 75 20.57 11.96 13.82
CA ASP A 75 19.21 11.90 14.36
C ASP A 75 18.38 10.79 13.70
N VAL A 76 18.11 9.73 14.46
CA VAL A 76 17.19 8.65 14.08
C VAL A 76 15.76 9.20 14.19
N SER A 77 15.02 9.26 13.08
CA SER A 77 13.62 9.71 13.09
C SER A 77 12.76 8.72 13.88
N HIS A 78 12.26 9.13 15.04
CA HIS A 78 11.34 8.36 15.89
C HIS A 78 9.86 8.62 15.58
N THR A 79 9.56 9.43 14.56
CA THR A 79 8.19 9.91 14.30
C THR A 79 7.40 8.88 13.49
N PHE A 80 6.58 8.13 14.21
CA PHE A 80 5.73 7.06 13.72
C PHE A 80 4.34 7.60 13.32
N CYS A 81 4.04 7.70 12.01
CA CYS A 81 2.77 8.27 11.51
C CYS A 81 1.81 7.24 10.86
N GLY A 82 2.15 5.95 10.83
CA GLY A 82 1.29 4.89 10.26
C GLY A 82 0.62 4.02 11.33
N SER A 83 -0.41 3.26 11.01
CA SER A 83 -0.84 2.16 11.90
C SER A 83 0.22 1.04 11.84
N ARG A 84 0.74 0.55 12.98
CA ARG A 84 1.81 -0.50 13.06
C ARG A 84 1.53 -1.73 12.22
N ALA A 85 0.25 -1.98 11.97
CA ALA A 85 -0.26 -3.10 11.19
C ALA A 85 0.19 -3.10 9.71
N TYR A 86 0.60 -1.95 9.16
CA TYR A 86 1.05 -1.81 7.75
C TYR A 86 2.56 -1.73 7.60
N VAL A 87 3.31 -1.79 8.70
CA VAL A 87 4.74 -1.46 8.72
C VAL A 87 5.58 -2.72 8.51
N PRO A 88 6.59 -2.70 7.62
CA PRO A 88 7.46 -3.84 7.35
C PRO A 88 8.48 -4.09 8.47
N PRO A 89 9.07 -5.30 8.52
CA PRO A 89 9.93 -5.72 9.62
C PRO A 89 11.21 -4.87 9.79
N GLU A 90 11.82 -4.39 8.71
CA GLU A 90 13.02 -3.54 8.74
C GLU A 90 12.75 -2.19 9.39
N VAL A 91 11.57 -1.60 9.16
CA VAL A 91 11.15 -0.34 9.80
C VAL A 91 10.88 -0.57 11.29
N LEU A 92 10.20 -1.67 11.64
CA LEU A 92 9.97 -2.04 13.05
C LEU A 92 11.27 -2.30 13.82
N ARG A 93 12.34 -2.65 13.11
CA ARG A 93 13.69 -2.90 13.65
C ARG A 93 14.63 -1.70 13.52
N SER A 94 14.13 -0.54 13.06
CA SER A 94 14.93 0.67 12.83
C SER A 94 16.15 0.44 11.92
N GLN A 95 16.01 -0.44 10.92
CA GLN A 95 17.04 -0.67 9.92
C GLN A 95 16.91 0.34 8.77
N PRO A 96 18.01 0.62 8.04
CA PRO A 96 17.94 1.43 6.82
C PRO A 96 16.97 0.82 5.81
N TYR A 97 16.14 1.66 5.19
CA TYR A 97 15.14 1.24 4.22
C TYR A 97 15.03 2.25 3.07
N THR A 98 14.45 1.82 1.96
CA THR A 98 14.00 2.73 0.90
C THR A 98 12.50 2.92 1.02
N SER A 99 12.02 4.16 0.95
CA SER A 99 10.59 4.46 1.11
C SER A 99 9.73 3.64 0.14
N PHE A 100 10.20 3.44 -1.09
CA PHE A 100 9.49 2.64 -2.10
C PHE A 100 9.25 1.17 -1.70
N THR A 101 10.25 0.49 -1.11
CA THR A 101 10.08 -0.91 -0.70
C THR A 101 9.18 -1.06 0.52
N VAL A 102 9.10 -0.02 1.35
CA VAL A 102 8.15 0.08 2.48
C VAL A 102 6.73 0.33 1.98
N ASP A 103 6.57 1.19 0.98
CA ASP A 103 5.29 1.47 0.35
C ASP A 103 4.71 0.22 -0.34
N LEU A 104 5.55 -0.55 -1.06
CA LEU A 104 5.14 -1.83 -1.67
C LEU A 104 4.67 -2.86 -0.63
N TRP A 105 5.34 -2.96 0.51
CA TRP A 105 4.87 -3.81 1.62
C TRP A 105 3.48 -3.38 2.10
N SER A 106 3.30 -2.07 2.31
CA SER A 106 2.03 -1.51 2.78
C SER A 106 0.90 -1.81 1.79
N LEU A 107 1.17 -1.74 0.48
CA LEU A 107 0.23 -2.15 -0.57
C LEU A 107 -0.10 -3.65 -0.50
N GLY A 108 0.89 -4.51 -0.25
CA GLY A 108 0.65 -5.95 -0.02
C GLY A 108 -0.27 -6.21 1.18
N VAL A 109 -0.11 -5.45 2.27
CA VAL A 109 -1.00 -5.52 3.42
C VAL A 109 -2.42 -5.08 3.04
N VAL A 110 -2.56 -3.96 2.31
CA VAL A 110 -3.87 -3.49 1.83
C VAL A 110 -4.54 -4.53 0.93
N LEU A 111 -3.81 -5.12 -0.01
CA LEU A 111 -4.34 -6.18 -0.88
C LEU A 111 -4.84 -7.38 -0.08
N PHE A 112 -4.08 -7.83 0.93
CA PHE A 112 -4.53 -8.89 1.83
C PHE A 112 -5.84 -8.52 2.53
N VAL A 113 -5.93 -7.31 3.10
CA VAL A 113 -7.14 -6.85 3.81
C VAL A 113 -8.33 -6.76 2.84
N MET A 114 -8.12 -6.33 1.60
CA MET A 114 -9.17 -6.31 0.56
C MET A 114 -9.74 -7.72 0.31
N VAL A 115 -8.90 -8.72 0.04
CA VAL A 115 -9.38 -10.05 -0.37
C VAL A 115 -9.79 -10.95 0.80
N ALA A 116 -9.19 -10.76 1.99
CA ALA A 116 -9.41 -11.58 3.16
C ALA A 116 -10.30 -10.94 4.24
N GLY A 117 -10.51 -9.62 4.19
CA GLY A 117 -11.33 -8.90 5.18
C GLY A 117 -10.70 -8.71 6.56
N LEU A 118 -9.44 -9.11 6.74
CA LEU A 118 -8.74 -9.07 8.02
C LEU A 118 -7.25 -8.75 7.84
N MET A 119 -6.56 -8.43 8.94
CA MET A 119 -5.13 -8.11 8.90
C MET A 119 -4.26 -9.38 8.71
N PRO A 120 -3.20 -9.34 7.88
CA PRO A 120 -2.28 -10.46 7.71
C PRO A 120 -1.52 -10.79 9.00
N TYR A 121 -1.27 -9.78 9.84
CA TYR A 121 -0.62 -9.92 11.13
C TYR A 121 -1.40 -9.19 12.22
N ASP A 122 -1.46 -9.82 13.39
CA ASP A 122 -2.08 -9.24 14.59
C ASP A 122 -1.14 -8.19 15.18
N ASN A 123 -1.63 -6.95 15.27
CA ASN A 123 -0.88 -5.81 15.78
C ASN A 123 -1.04 -5.59 17.30
N GLN A 124 -1.85 -6.38 17.99
CA GLN A 124 -2.03 -6.31 19.45
C GLN A 124 -0.76 -6.73 20.19
N ASN A 125 0.04 -7.62 19.60
CA ASN A 125 1.34 -8.03 20.13
C ASN A 125 2.45 -7.75 19.10
N PRO A 126 3.07 -6.56 19.13
CA PRO A 126 4.08 -6.16 18.14
C PRO A 126 5.28 -7.11 18.05
N ARG A 127 5.69 -7.75 19.17
CA ARG A 127 6.78 -8.72 19.18
C ARG A 127 6.41 -9.99 18.41
N GLN A 128 5.19 -10.49 18.62
CA GLN A 128 4.68 -11.64 17.89
C GLN A 128 4.42 -11.30 16.42
N MET A 129 3.92 -10.10 16.13
CA MET A 129 3.74 -9.56 14.79
C MET A 129 5.05 -9.59 14.01
N LEU A 130 6.10 -8.97 14.56
CA LEU A 130 7.43 -8.94 13.97
C LEU A 130 8.01 -10.35 13.79
N SER A 131 7.83 -11.22 14.79
CA SER A 131 8.27 -12.62 14.68
C SER A 131 7.60 -13.36 13.50
N LYS A 132 6.29 -13.18 13.32
CA LYS A 132 5.55 -13.77 12.18
C LYS A 132 5.98 -13.18 10.84
N GLN A 133 6.21 -11.86 10.78
CA GLN A 133 6.72 -11.20 9.57
C GLN A 133 8.09 -11.77 9.18
N LEU A 134 9.03 -11.86 10.13
CA LEU A 134 10.38 -12.37 9.89
C LEU A 134 10.41 -13.86 9.53
N GLN A 135 9.47 -14.66 10.04
CA GLN A 135 9.29 -16.06 9.67
C GLN A 135 8.58 -16.24 8.32
N HIS A 136 8.23 -15.14 7.64
CA HIS A 136 7.43 -15.13 6.41
C HIS A 136 6.11 -15.91 6.55
N LYS A 137 5.54 -15.93 7.76
CA LYS A 137 4.37 -16.73 8.10
C LYS A 137 3.09 -15.96 7.84
N LEU A 138 2.53 -16.13 6.63
CA LEU A 138 1.24 -15.59 6.22
C LEU A 138 0.16 -16.66 6.31
N THR A 139 -1.01 -16.35 6.87
CA THR A 139 -2.11 -17.32 7.02
C THR A 139 -3.41 -16.76 6.44
N PHE A 140 -3.90 -17.41 5.39
CA PHE A 140 -5.17 -17.06 4.77
C PHE A 140 -6.35 -17.75 5.48
N PRO A 141 -7.53 -17.12 5.56
CA PRO A 141 -8.71 -17.72 6.19
C PRO A 141 -9.23 -18.91 5.39
N ARG A 142 -9.30 -20.10 6.00
CA ARG A 142 -9.73 -21.35 5.32
C ARG A 142 -11.17 -21.33 4.79
N LYS A 143 -12.03 -20.49 5.38
CA LYS A 143 -13.45 -20.39 5.00
C LYS A 143 -13.68 -19.49 3.77
N ILE A 144 -12.66 -18.74 3.35
CA ILE A 144 -12.76 -17.78 2.24
C ILE A 144 -12.07 -18.40 1.02
N LEU A 145 -12.82 -18.46 -0.09
CA LEU A 145 -12.25 -18.81 -1.38
C LEU A 145 -11.48 -17.60 -1.91
N ILE A 146 -10.17 -17.76 -1.96
CA ILE A 146 -9.20 -16.80 -2.49
C ILE A 146 -8.33 -17.58 -3.48
N SER A 147 -8.13 -17.03 -4.68
CA SER A 147 -7.33 -17.63 -5.75
C SER A 147 -5.88 -17.87 -5.31
N GLU A 148 -5.25 -18.91 -5.86
CA GLU A 148 -3.84 -19.19 -5.53
C GLU A 148 -2.91 -18.12 -6.12
N GLU A 149 -3.32 -17.50 -7.23
CA GLU A 149 -2.60 -16.41 -7.89
C GLU A 149 -2.45 -15.19 -6.97
N VAL A 150 -3.52 -14.74 -6.31
CA VAL A 150 -3.42 -13.60 -5.38
C VAL A 150 -2.69 -13.96 -4.10
N LYS A 151 -2.87 -15.20 -3.60
CA LYS A 151 -2.14 -15.66 -2.41
C LYS A 151 -0.63 -15.64 -2.67
N THR A 152 -0.23 -16.15 -3.83
CA THR A 152 1.17 -16.16 -4.27
C THR A 152 1.69 -14.73 -4.40
N LEU A 153 0.95 -13.85 -5.09
CA LEU A 153 1.33 -12.45 -5.24
C LEU A 153 1.53 -11.75 -3.89
N ILE A 154 0.56 -11.86 -2.97
CA ILE A 154 0.67 -11.26 -1.64
C ILE A 154 1.86 -11.84 -0.88
N TYR A 155 2.07 -13.16 -0.95
CA TYR A 155 3.19 -13.82 -0.28
C TYR A 155 4.54 -13.27 -0.76
N GLU A 156 4.71 -13.06 -2.06
CA GLU A 156 5.93 -12.50 -2.66
C GLU A 156 6.11 -10.99 -2.38
N ILE A 157 5.02 -10.22 -2.31
CA ILE A 157 5.09 -8.79 -1.92
C ILE A 157 5.47 -8.65 -0.44
N LEU A 158 4.89 -9.48 0.43
CA LEU A 158 5.14 -9.50 1.88
C LEU A 158 6.38 -10.32 2.26
N HIS A 159 7.41 -10.29 1.42
CA HIS A 159 8.69 -10.91 1.72
C HIS A 159 9.44 -10.11 2.80
N PRO A 160 9.95 -10.73 3.88
CA PRO A 160 10.58 -10.00 4.99
C PRO A 160 11.87 -9.29 4.58
N ILE A 161 12.63 -9.88 3.66
CA ILE A 161 13.86 -9.30 3.11
C ILE A 161 13.48 -8.34 1.97
N PRO A 162 13.76 -7.03 2.05
CA PRO A 162 13.34 -6.05 1.04
C PRO A 162 13.82 -6.36 -0.38
N SER A 163 15.06 -6.84 -0.54
CA SER A 163 15.63 -7.20 -1.85
C SER A 163 15.02 -8.44 -2.50
N GLN A 164 14.27 -9.23 -1.74
CA GLN A 164 13.57 -10.43 -2.21
C GLN A 164 12.05 -10.18 -2.35
N ARG A 165 11.57 -8.97 -2.04
CA ARG A 165 10.18 -8.59 -2.33
C ARG A 165 9.97 -8.53 -3.83
N LYS A 166 8.79 -8.97 -4.26
CA LYS A 166 8.37 -8.83 -5.65
C LYS A 166 8.48 -7.36 -6.08
N SER A 167 9.19 -7.12 -7.17
CA SER A 167 9.40 -5.76 -7.69
C SER A 167 8.10 -5.21 -8.29
N TYR A 168 8.01 -3.89 -8.42
CA TYR A 168 6.87 -3.25 -9.09
C TYR A 168 6.60 -3.84 -10.49
N SER A 169 7.65 -3.99 -11.31
CA SER A 169 7.56 -4.56 -12.65
C SER A 169 7.01 -5.99 -12.64
N ASP A 170 7.39 -6.78 -11.64
CA ASP A 170 6.92 -8.16 -11.51
C ASP A 170 5.50 -8.24 -10.94
N ILE A 171 5.07 -7.23 -10.16
CA ILE A 171 3.70 -7.14 -9.65
C ILE A 171 2.74 -6.82 -10.79
N VAL A 172 3.03 -5.80 -11.61
CA VAL A 172 2.16 -5.39 -12.73
C VAL A 172 2.05 -6.45 -13.83
N THR A 173 3.07 -7.31 -13.96
CA THR A 173 3.08 -8.45 -14.90
C THR A 173 2.71 -9.78 -14.25
N SER A 174 2.26 -9.77 -12.98
CA SER A 174 1.84 -10.99 -12.29
C SER A 174 0.60 -11.60 -12.93
N SER A 175 0.46 -12.93 -12.89
CA SER A 175 -0.70 -13.63 -13.45
C SER A 175 -2.03 -13.13 -12.87
N TRP A 176 -2.04 -12.70 -11.61
CA TRP A 176 -3.24 -12.17 -10.97
C TRP A 176 -3.64 -10.80 -11.52
N LEU A 177 -2.68 -9.91 -11.77
CA LEU A 177 -2.93 -8.51 -12.14
C LEU A 177 -2.87 -8.25 -13.66
N THR A 178 -2.28 -9.15 -14.42
CA THR A 178 -2.15 -9.05 -15.87
C THR A 178 -3.53 -8.86 -16.52
N ASN A 179 -3.60 -8.04 -17.57
CA ASN A 179 -4.81 -7.67 -18.31
C ASN A 179 -5.80 -6.76 -17.56
N VAL A 180 -5.39 -6.12 -16.47
CA VAL A 180 -6.18 -5.06 -15.83
C VAL A 180 -5.63 -3.70 -16.26
N PRO A 181 -6.24 -3.02 -17.27
CA PRO A 181 -5.76 -1.72 -17.69
C PRO A 181 -5.97 -0.69 -16.56
N TYR A 182 -4.97 0.15 -16.33
CA TYR A 182 -5.16 1.33 -15.50
C TYR A 182 -6.21 2.25 -16.15
N LYS A 183 -7.34 2.43 -15.47
CA LYS A 183 -8.43 3.30 -15.93
C LYS A 183 -9.12 3.96 -14.74
N PHE A 184 -9.57 5.19 -14.95
CA PHE A 184 -10.52 5.84 -14.04
C PHE A 184 -11.95 5.45 -14.44
N ARG A 185 -12.77 5.11 -13.44
CA ARG A 185 -14.21 4.98 -13.62
C ARG A 185 -14.83 6.38 -13.71
N THR A 186 -15.69 6.55 -14.69
CA THR A 186 -16.45 7.74 -15.03
C THR A 186 -17.91 7.34 -15.18
N LYS A 187 -18.83 8.32 -15.26
CA LYS A 187 -20.25 8.05 -15.50
C LYS A 187 -20.52 7.24 -16.79
N ASN A 188 -19.59 7.24 -17.75
CA ASN A 188 -19.77 6.62 -19.06
C ASN A 188 -19.14 5.22 -19.19
N ASN A 189 -18.41 4.74 -18.18
CA ASN A 189 -17.67 3.46 -18.24
C ASN A 189 -17.72 2.64 -16.94
N CYS A 190 -18.72 2.90 -16.08
CA CYS A 190 -18.95 2.18 -14.83
C CYS A 190 -20.28 1.44 -14.92
N ASP A 191 -20.22 0.10 -14.93
CA ASP A 191 -21.41 -0.75 -14.86
C ASP A 191 -22.04 -0.70 -13.47
N LYS A 192 -23.31 -1.09 -13.33
CA LYS A 192 -23.98 -1.09 -12.02
C LYS A 192 -23.34 -2.07 -11.04
N ASP A 193 -22.86 -3.22 -11.53
CA ASP A 193 -22.19 -4.24 -10.71
C ASP A 193 -20.77 -3.82 -10.28
N ASP A 194 -20.23 -2.79 -10.93
CA ASP A 194 -18.94 -2.17 -10.61
C ASP A 194 -19.06 -1.13 -9.50
N LEU A 195 -20.25 -0.58 -9.27
CA LEU A 195 -20.50 0.43 -8.25
C LEU A 195 -20.52 -0.24 -6.87
N LEU A 196 -19.65 0.23 -5.98
CA LEU A 196 -19.78 -0.05 -4.56
C LEU A 196 -21.06 0.64 -4.09
N GLU A 197 -22.14 -0.11 -3.87
CA GLU A 197 -23.44 0.49 -3.58
C GLU A 197 -23.38 1.41 -2.35
N PHE A 198 -23.56 2.71 -2.60
CA PHE A 198 -23.66 3.75 -1.59
C PHE A 198 -25.13 3.95 -1.23
N GLN A 199 -25.65 3.03 -0.42
CA GLN A 199 -26.82 3.29 0.42
C GLN A 199 -26.35 3.79 1.78
#